data_AF-A0A927C8E5-F1
#
_entry.id   AF-A0A927C8E5-F1
#
_cell.length_a   1.000
_cell.length_b   1.000
_cell.length_c   1.000
_cell.angle_alpha   90.00
_cell.angle_beta   90.00
_cell.angle_gamma   90.00
#
_symmetry.space_group_name_H-M   'P 1'
#
loop_
_entity.id
_entity.type
_entity.pdbx_description
1 polymer ?
#
loop_
_entity_poly.entity_id
_entity_poly.type
_entity_poly.pdbx_seq_one_letter_code
_entity_poly.pdbx_strand_id
1 'polypeptide(L)'
;MKDQVVVSEVKQMRRTIKASVADPRRPAFDVYVSVEGNISESHLGQSLIDPDIMAETEKKAEQKLIDLMTDVTRKVQKVYKTDIFGLSEHLYQEHYQVWRALKENWEQGEQIFSKCPIRVHAKVKLHVVGSILKSE
;
A
#
# COMPACT_ATOMS: atom_id res chain seq x y z
N MET A 1 -2.30 28.70 13.29
CA MET A 1 -1.90 27.33 13.66
C MET A 1 -0.75 26.97 12.74
N LYS A 2 0.45 26.66 13.24
CA LYS A 2 1.58 26.32 12.35
C LYS A 2 1.35 24.92 11.77
N ASP A 3 1.46 24.79 10.45
CA ASP A 3 1.38 23.48 9.79
C ASP A 3 2.54 22.61 10.29
N GLN A 4 2.21 21.49 10.93
CA GLN A 4 3.18 20.50 11.37
C GLN A 4 3.54 19.64 10.15
N VAL A 5 4.75 19.84 9.63
CA VAL A 5 5.26 19.14 8.46
C VAL A 5 6.40 18.22 8.87
N VAL A 6 6.37 16.99 8.38
CA VAL A 6 7.48 16.04 8.44
C VAL A 6 7.83 15.66 7.01
N VAL A 7 9.09 15.84 6.66
CA VAL A 7 9.65 15.45 5.36
C VAL A 7 10.51 14.20 5.59
N SER A 8 10.23 13.16 4.80
CA SER A 8 10.92 11.88 4.92
C SER A 8 11.39 11.40 3.55
N GLU A 9 12.59 10.83 3.50
CA GLU A 9 13.16 10.11 2.37
C GLU A 9 12.80 8.62 2.48
N VAL A 10 12.28 8.02 1.42
CA VAL A 10 12.06 6.56 1.36
C VAL A 10 13.39 5.85 1.10
N LYS A 11 13.80 4.93 1.98
CA LYS A 11 15.00 4.10 1.82
C LYS A 11 14.67 2.75 1.21
N GLN A 12 13.59 2.13 1.67
CA GLN A 12 13.14 0.85 1.16
C GLN A 12 11.63 0.81 1.10
N MET A 13 11.12 0.16 0.05
CA MET A 13 9.71 -0.16 -0.08
C MET A 13 9.58 -1.63 -0.47
N ARG A 14 8.68 -2.35 0.20
CA ARG A 14 8.32 -3.72 -0.16
C ARG A 14 6.81 -3.82 -0.33
N ARG A 15 6.40 -4.66 -1.27
CA ARG A 15 5.00 -4.94 -1.57
C ARG A 15 4.78 -6.43 -1.57
N THR A 16 3.70 -6.87 -0.95
CA THR A 16 3.17 -8.23 -1.05
C THR A 16 1.70 -8.16 -1.43
N ILE A 17 1.31 -8.97 -2.40
CA ILE A 17 -0.09 -9.14 -2.80
C ILE A 17 -0.50 -10.53 -2.34
N LYS A 18 -1.71 -10.63 -1.78
CA LYS A 18 -2.34 -11.91 -1.46
C LYS A 18 -3.71 -11.95 -2.10
N ALA A 19 -3.96 -12.98 -2.90
CA ALA A 19 -5.28 -13.25 -3.44
C ALA A 19 -6.09 -14.14 -2.49
N SER A 20 -7.36 -13.77 -2.28
CA SER A 20 -8.38 -14.61 -1.67
C SER A 20 -9.32 -15.09 -2.76
N VAL A 21 -9.33 -16.41 -2.98
CA VAL A 21 -10.13 -17.07 -4.03
C VAL A 21 -11.20 -17.99 -3.43
N ALA A 22 -11.71 -17.64 -2.24
CA ALA A 22 -12.77 -18.39 -1.57
C ALA A 22 -14.03 -18.53 -2.44
N ASP A 23 -14.37 -17.49 -3.22
CA ASP A 23 -15.23 -17.59 -4.39
C ASP A 23 -14.36 -17.42 -5.66
N PRO A 24 -14.13 -18.49 -6.44
CA PRO A 24 -13.35 -18.44 -7.68
C PRO A 24 -13.87 -17.46 -8.72
N ARG A 25 -15.15 -17.04 -8.65
CA ARG A 25 -15.72 -16.04 -9.57
C ARG A 25 -15.54 -14.61 -9.09
N ARG A 26 -15.19 -14.42 -7.81
CA ARG A 26 -15.11 -13.12 -7.15
C ARG A 26 -13.86 -13.04 -6.28
N PRO A 27 -12.66 -13.00 -6.88
CA PRO A 27 -11.44 -12.87 -6.11
C PRO A 27 -11.41 -11.53 -5.38
N ALA A 28 -10.76 -11.52 -4.22
CA ALA A 28 -10.42 -10.32 -3.48
C ALA A 28 -8.91 -10.27 -3.24
N PHE A 29 -8.36 -9.08 -3.05
CA PHE A 29 -6.91 -8.91 -2.88
C PHE A 29 -6.61 -8.09 -1.64
N ASP A 30 -5.62 -8.54 -0.89
CA ASP A 30 -4.99 -7.76 0.17
C ASP A 30 -3.59 -7.35 -0.30
N VAL A 31 -3.36 -6.05 -0.43
CA VAL A 31 -2.10 -5.44 -0.85
C VAL A 31 -1.42 -4.87 0.39
N TYR A 32 -0.32 -5.50 0.80
CA TYR A 32 0.50 -5.07 1.91
C TYR A 32 1.68 -4.27 1.39
N VAL A 33 1.85 -3.05 1.89
CA VAL A 33 2.96 -2.17 1.58
C VAL A 33 3.71 -1.85 2.86
N SER A 34 5.01 -2.09 2.88
CA SER A 34 5.88 -1.64 3.96
C SER A 34 6.88 -0.63 3.41
N VAL A 35 6.98 0.52 4.08
CA VAL A 35 7.93 1.59 3.74
C VAL A 35 8.85 1.81 4.92
N GLU A 36 10.15 1.86 4.65
CA GLU A 36 11.17 2.29 5.59
C GLU A 36 11.82 3.57 5.07
N GLY A 37 11.96 4.57 5.93
CA GLY A 37 12.42 5.89 5.55
C GLY A 37 13.18 6.62 6.63
N ASN A 38 13.92 7.65 6.23
CA ASN A 38 14.61 8.56 7.13
C ASN A 38 13.89 9.90 7.17
N ILE A 39 13.73 10.48 8.35
CA ILE A 39 13.21 11.84 8.49
C ILE A 39 14.35 12.80 8.17
N SER A 40 14.15 13.62 7.13
CA SER A 40 15.12 14.63 6.70
C SER A 40 14.88 15.96 7.41
N GLU A 41 13.62 16.36 7.59
CA GLU A 41 13.23 17.61 8.23
C GLU A 41 11.92 17.43 9.01
N SER A 42 11.79 18.13 10.13
CA SER A 42 10.52 18.19 10.86
C SER A 42 10.29 19.56 11.48
N HIS A 43 9.08 20.08 11.33
CA HIS A 43 8.59 21.29 11.99
C HIS A 43 7.57 20.93 13.07
N LEU A 44 7.85 19.88 13.82
CA LEU A 44 7.09 19.51 15.00
C LEU A 44 7.54 20.40 16.16
N GLY A 45 6.58 20.90 16.94
CA GLY A 45 6.90 21.55 18.22
C GLY A 45 7.37 20.57 19.30
N GLN A 46 7.60 19.31 18.93
CA GLN A 46 7.87 18.18 19.82
C GLN A 46 8.97 17.30 19.20
N SER A 47 9.70 16.54 20.02
CA SER A 47 10.87 15.77 19.60
C SER A 47 10.47 14.41 18.99
N LEU A 48 10.94 14.11 17.78
CA LEU A 48 10.79 12.80 17.15
C LEU A 48 11.69 11.71 17.75
N ILE A 49 12.52 12.05 18.73
CA ILE A 49 13.23 11.06 19.55
C ILE A 49 12.26 10.38 20.53
N ASP A 50 11.14 11.03 20.86
CA ASP A 50 10.10 10.45 21.70
C ASP A 50 9.40 9.30 20.94
N PRO A 51 9.39 8.07 21.50
CA PRO A 51 8.77 6.92 20.87
C PRO A 51 7.27 7.10 20.58
N ASP A 52 6.53 7.81 21.42
CA ASP A 52 5.08 8.00 21.25
C ASP A 52 4.79 8.96 20.09
N ILE A 53 5.57 10.04 19.99
CA ILE A 53 5.49 11.01 18.88
C ILE A 53 5.91 10.34 17.57
N MET A 54 6.97 9.53 17.60
CA MET A 54 7.40 8.75 16.43
C MET A 54 6.31 7.78 15.98
N ALA A 55 5.72 7.02 16.90
CA ALA A 55 4.66 6.06 16.58
C ALA A 55 3.40 6.77 16.02
N GLU A 56 3.03 7.93 16.55
CA GLU A 56 1.94 8.74 16.00
C GLU A 56 2.27 9.24 14.58
N THR A 57 3.52 9.67 14.35
CA THR A 57 3.99 10.13 13.03
C THR A 57 3.98 9.00 12.00
N GLU A 58 4.46 7.81 12.37
CA GLU A 58 4.40 6.59 11.55
C GLU A 58 2.95 6.24 11.20
N LYS A 59 2.02 6.23 12.17
CA LYS A 59 0.60 5.96 11.93
C LYS A 59 -0.05 6.97 10.99
N LYS A 60 0.26 8.27 11.12
CA LYS A 60 -0.23 9.30 10.20
C LYS A 60 0.29 9.07 8.78
N ALA A 61 1.55 8.67 8.63
CA ALA A 61 2.12 8.32 7.33
C ALA A 61 1.48 7.06 6.74
N GLU A 62 1.22 6.03 7.55
CA GLU A 62 0.49 4.82 7.15
C GLU A 62 -0.89 5.15 6.61
N GLN A 63 -1.67 5.93 7.37
CA GLN A 63 -3.03 6.30 6.95
C GLN A 63 -3.00 7.11 5.65
N LYS A 64 -2.09 8.08 5.52
CA LYS A 64 -1.93 8.86 4.28
C LYS A 64 -1.59 7.98 3.07
N LEU A 65 -0.76 6.95 3.26
CA LEU A 65 -0.42 6.00 2.20
C LEU A 65 -1.63 5.13 1.83
N ILE A 66 -2.39 4.65 2.82
CA ILE A 66 -3.63 3.90 2.59
C ILE A 66 -4.63 4.74 1.79
N ASP A 67 -4.84 5.99 2.17
CA ASP A 67 -5.79 6.89 1.52
C ASP A 67 -5.39 7.14 0.05
N LEU A 68 -4.12 7.47 -0.18
CA LEU A 68 -3.59 7.71 -1.54
C LEU A 68 -3.74 6.47 -2.43
N MET A 69 -3.34 5.30 -1.92
CA MET A 69 -3.44 4.06 -2.69
C MET A 69 -4.89 3.66 -2.95
N THR A 70 -5.78 3.84 -1.96
CA THR A 70 -7.22 3.60 -2.12
C THR A 70 -7.82 4.50 -3.20
N ASP A 71 -7.41 5.76 -3.25
CA ASP A 71 -7.83 6.70 -4.28
C ASP A 71 -7.34 6.30 -5.67
N VAL A 72 -6.07 5.89 -5.79
CA VAL A 72 -5.52 5.37 -7.04
C VAL A 72 -6.28 4.12 -7.47
N THR A 73 -6.47 3.16 -6.57
CA THR A 73 -7.25 1.94 -6.83
C THR A 73 -8.65 2.26 -7.31
N ARG A 74 -9.36 3.19 -6.65
CA ARG A 74 -10.69 3.64 -7.07
C ARG A 74 -10.67 4.23 -8.47
N LYS A 75 -9.71 5.11 -8.79
CA LYS A 75 -9.61 5.74 -10.11
C LYS A 75 -9.33 4.70 -11.19
N VAL A 76 -8.41 3.79 -10.91
CA VAL A 76 -8.05 2.67 -11.80
C VAL A 76 -9.25 1.74 -12.04
N GLN A 77 -10.01 1.38 -11.00
CA GLN A 77 -11.19 0.51 -11.15
C GLN A 77 -12.41 1.19 -11.78
N LYS A 78 -12.62 2.49 -11.57
CA LYS A 78 -13.85 3.19 -12.00
C LYS A 78 -13.70 3.99 -13.29
N VAL A 79 -12.54 4.60 -13.52
CA VAL A 79 -12.29 5.45 -14.67
C VAL A 79 -11.60 4.67 -15.78
N TYR A 80 -10.45 4.06 -15.47
CA TYR A 80 -9.61 3.41 -16.47
C TYR A 80 -10.05 1.97 -16.76
N LYS A 81 -10.53 1.26 -15.73
CA LYS A 81 -10.98 -0.14 -15.79
C LYS A 81 -9.91 -1.11 -16.29
N THR A 82 -8.65 -0.81 -15.99
CA THR A 82 -7.48 -1.55 -16.43
C THR A 82 -6.64 -1.97 -15.23
N ASP A 83 -6.22 -3.23 -15.19
CA ASP A 83 -5.39 -3.83 -14.15
C ASP A 83 -3.92 -3.43 -14.31
N ILE A 84 -3.61 -2.20 -13.92
CA ILE A 84 -2.23 -1.70 -13.88
C ILE A 84 -1.41 -2.26 -12.71
N PHE A 85 -2.05 -3.00 -11.80
CA PHE A 85 -1.43 -3.53 -10.59
C PHE A 85 -0.83 -4.94 -10.79
N GLY A 86 -1.20 -5.62 -11.88
CA GLY A 86 -0.76 -6.97 -12.20
C GLY A 86 -1.46 -8.04 -11.36
N LEU A 87 -2.72 -7.82 -10.97
CA LEU A 87 -3.49 -8.76 -10.15
C LEU A 87 -3.87 -10.02 -10.93
N SER A 88 -4.19 -9.89 -12.22
CA SER A 88 -4.38 -11.03 -13.13
C SER A 88 -3.14 -11.91 -13.23
N GLU A 89 -1.96 -11.29 -13.38
CA GLU A 89 -0.70 -12.02 -13.42
C GLU A 89 -0.43 -12.75 -12.10
N HIS A 90 -0.74 -12.12 -10.96
CA HIS A 90 -0.65 -12.78 -9.66
C HIS A 90 -1.60 -13.99 -9.55
N LEU A 91 -2.84 -13.88 -10.07
CA LEU A 91 -3.74 -15.03 -10.18
C LEU A 91 -3.19 -16.11 -11.12
N TYR A 92 -2.54 -15.73 -12.22
CA TYR A 92 -1.91 -16.70 -13.13
C TYR A 92 -0.83 -17.52 -12.42
N GLN A 93 0.02 -16.85 -11.64
CA GLN A 93 1.15 -17.45 -10.94
C GLN A 93 0.72 -18.34 -9.76
N GLU A 94 -0.25 -17.89 -8.95
CA GLU A 94 -0.59 -18.56 -7.68
C GLU A 94 -1.92 -19.35 -7.75
N HIS A 95 -2.81 -19.01 -8.67
CA HIS A 95 -4.18 -19.56 -8.76
C HIS A 95 -4.61 -19.83 -10.21
N TYR A 96 -3.78 -20.51 -10.98
CA TYR A 96 -3.95 -20.70 -12.43
C TYR A 96 -5.35 -21.14 -12.89
N GLN A 97 -6.03 -22.04 -12.15
CA GLN A 97 -7.39 -22.48 -12.51
C GLN A 97 -8.42 -21.36 -12.39
N VAL A 98 -8.30 -20.52 -11.36
CA VAL A 98 -9.12 -19.33 -11.18
C VAL A 98 -8.84 -18.36 -12.31
N TRP A 99 -7.57 -18.05 -12.56
CA TRP A 99 -7.17 -17.18 -13.67
C TRP A 99 -7.73 -17.64 -15.02
N ARG A 100 -7.62 -18.94 -15.34
CA ARG A 100 -8.15 -19.49 -16.60
C ARG A 100 -9.65 -19.25 -16.78
N ALA A 101 -10.42 -19.33 -15.70
CA ALA A 101 -11.85 -19.09 -15.74
C ALA A 101 -12.20 -17.60 -15.88
N LEU A 102 -11.34 -16.71 -15.40
CA LEU A 102 -11.62 -15.27 -15.34
C LEU A 102 -11.00 -14.45 -16.47
N LYS A 103 -9.94 -14.93 -17.13
CA LYS A 103 -9.10 -14.14 -18.05
C LYS A 103 -9.87 -13.36 -19.12
N GLU A 104 -10.89 -13.96 -19.73
CA GLU A 104 -11.69 -13.31 -20.79
C GLU A 104 -12.63 -12.22 -20.22
N ASN A 105 -13.00 -12.33 -18.95
CA ASN A 105 -13.93 -11.44 -18.24
C ASN A 105 -13.22 -10.47 -17.27
N TRP A 106 -11.88 -10.46 -17.26
CA TRP A 106 -11.11 -9.75 -16.25
C TRP A 106 -11.23 -8.23 -16.39
N GLU A 107 -10.70 -7.67 -17.47
CA GLU A 107 -10.82 -6.24 -17.83
C GLU A 107 -11.92 -6.02 -18.87
N GLN A 108 -12.19 -7.02 -19.71
CA GLN A 108 -13.25 -7.04 -20.70
C GLN A 108 -14.46 -7.84 -20.19
N GLY A 109 -15.50 -8.00 -21.01
CA GLY A 109 -16.68 -8.78 -20.65
C GLY A 109 -17.34 -8.30 -19.36
N GLU A 110 -17.38 -9.15 -18.33
CA GLU A 110 -17.98 -8.84 -17.04
C GLU A 110 -17.22 -7.78 -16.20
N GLN A 111 -16.02 -7.36 -16.63
CA GLN A 111 -15.19 -6.34 -15.96
C GLN A 111 -14.95 -6.68 -14.49
N ILE A 112 -14.52 -7.92 -14.22
CA ILE A 112 -14.31 -8.44 -12.86
C ILE A 112 -13.31 -7.59 -12.08
N PHE A 113 -12.22 -7.15 -12.71
CA PHE A 113 -11.23 -6.26 -12.10
C PHE A 113 -11.87 -4.98 -11.54
N SER A 114 -12.82 -4.38 -12.28
CA SER A 114 -13.47 -3.12 -11.88
C SER A 114 -14.39 -3.25 -10.65
N LYS A 115 -14.68 -4.49 -10.24
CA LYS A 115 -15.61 -4.86 -9.17
C LYS A 115 -14.94 -5.62 -8.03
N CYS A 116 -13.71 -6.11 -8.21
CA CYS A 116 -13.05 -6.93 -7.21
C CYS A 116 -12.67 -6.08 -5.97
N PRO A 117 -12.87 -6.60 -4.75
CA PRO A 117 -12.40 -5.91 -3.55
C PRO A 117 -10.86 -5.91 -3.51
N ILE A 118 -10.28 -4.73 -3.32
CA ILE A 118 -8.84 -4.54 -3.09
C ILE A 118 -8.69 -3.79 -1.77
N ARG A 119 -8.06 -4.42 -0.78
CA ARG A 119 -7.78 -3.85 0.53
C ARG A 119 -6.30 -3.50 0.62
N VAL A 120 -6.01 -2.26 1.00
CA VAL A 120 -4.63 -1.79 1.18
C VAL A 120 -4.29 -1.80 2.66
N HIS A 121 -3.14 -2.36 2.98
CA HIS A 121 -2.54 -2.35 4.31
C HIS A 121 -1.18 -1.68 4.20
N ALA A 122 -0.93 -0.64 5.00
CA ALA A 122 0.35 0.03 5.03
C ALA A 122 1.04 -0.17 6.37
N LYS A 123 2.37 -0.28 6.34
CA LYS A 123 3.23 -0.17 7.51
C LYS A 123 4.37 0.79 7.20
N VAL A 124 4.62 1.76 8.06
CA VAL A 124 5.70 2.74 7.86
C VAL A 124 6.64 2.67 9.05
N LYS A 125 7.95 2.59 8.76
CA LYS A 125 9.01 2.73 9.75
C LYS A 125 9.87 3.94 9.41
N LEU A 126 10.03 4.85 10.36
CA LEU A 126 10.83 6.05 10.22
C LEU A 126 12.03 6.05 11.17
N HIS A 127 13.14 6.59 10.69
CA HIS A 127 14.37 6.75 11.46
C HIS A 127 14.83 8.21 11.44
N VAL A 128 15.28 8.73 12.58
CA VAL A 128 15.89 10.06 12.65
C VAL A 128 17.35 9.94 12.23
N VAL A 129 17.80 10.78 11.29
CA VAL A 129 19.20 10.79 10.85
C VAL A 129 20.09 11.16 12.04
N GLY A 130 21.05 10.30 12.36
CA GLY A 130 21.96 10.45 13.52
C GLY A 130 21.69 9.49 14.69
N SER A 131 20.50 8.86 14.77
CA SER A 131 20.21 7.85 15.80
C SER A 131 20.59 6.41 15.42
N ILE A 132 21.25 6.22 14.27
CA ILE A 132 21.68 4.93 13.72
C ILE A 132 23.03 4.46 14.33
N LEU A 133 23.66 5.28 15.18
CA LEU A 133 24.84 4.89 15.96
C LEU A 133 24.44 4.08 17.21
N LYS A 134 23.86 2.91 17.00
CA LYS A 134 24.00 1.79 17.94
C LYS A 134 24.44 0.57 17.15
N SER A 135 25.75 0.51 16.92
CA SER A 135 26.49 -0.71 16.69
C SER A 135 26.52 -1.50 17.99
N GLU A 136 25.87 -2.65 18.02
CA GLU A 136 26.23 -3.79 18.89
C GLU A 136 26.78 -4.90 18.01
#